data_AF-A0A972AC51-F1
#
_entry.id   AF-A0A972AC51-F1
#
_cell.length_a   1.000
_cell.length_b   1.000
_cell.length_c   1.000
_cell.angle_alpha   90.00
_cell.angle_beta   90.00
_cell.angle_gamma   90.00
#
_symmetry.space_group_name_H-M   'P 1'
#
loop_
_entity.id
_entity.type
_entity.pdbx_description
1 polymer ?
#
loop_
_entity_poly.entity_id
_entity_poly.type
_entity_poly.pdbx_seq_one_letter_code
_entity_poly.pdbx_strand_id
1 'polypeptide(L)'
;MQQLDREKALEILELNPDATKDDVSRRYGILTRKFRNTERDERGYTIEDVTEAYNLLMGITYVDKAEEERQKALRENPPFLARILKVDPVKLENFFHYYKIHMIIGVVLIVFLFFTVRSCVTKVEPDFTIVCFGNVFSSEEGLIEEDIKQRIPGITAPSVQFLTSMAEDPQYTYTIQMKFVAMIAAKEVDIVIMDRKTFEMYMAQGMFLPLDDLIGGFEFPEESYVSGSEIIDETEDGEPVKSTSHIYGIDISDNKFIKDNMIYADSPVAAIVRNSERMDLALEFMRSLD
;
A
#
# COMPACT_ATOMS: atom_id res chain seq x y z
N MET A 1 38.41 -14.23 -46.36
CA MET A 1 38.70 -15.66 -46.19
C MET A 1 37.89 -16.40 -47.24
N GLN A 2 38.54 -17.24 -48.06
CA GLN A 2 37.82 -18.03 -49.07
C GLN A 2 36.74 -18.85 -48.38
N GLN A 3 35.51 -18.74 -48.86
CA GLN A 3 34.37 -19.49 -48.33
C GLN A 3 34.67 -20.99 -48.46
N LEU A 4 34.66 -21.72 -47.34
CA LEU A 4 34.86 -23.16 -47.33
C LEU A 4 33.74 -23.82 -48.16
N ASP A 5 34.11 -24.49 -49.25
CA ASP A 5 33.16 -25.20 -50.10
C ASP A 5 33.06 -26.68 -49.72
N ARG A 6 32.05 -27.36 -50.26
CA ARG A 6 31.78 -28.77 -49.94
C ARG A 6 32.93 -29.69 -50.35
N GLU A 7 33.60 -29.41 -51.46
CA GLU A 7 34.70 -30.23 -51.97
C GLU A 7 35.92 -30.15 -51.06
N LYS A 8 36.28 -28.94 -50.64
CA LYS A 8 37.37 -28.69 -49.70
C LYS A 8 37.06 -29.23 -48.30
N ALA A 9 35.81 -29.18 -47.85
CA ALA A 9 35.41 -29.80 -46.58
C ALA A 9 35.52 -31.34 -46.62
N LEU A 10 35.17 -31.98 -47.74
CA LEU A 10 35.38 -33.41 -47.94
C LEU A 10 36.87 -33.77 -48.00
N GLU A 11 37.68 -32.93 -48.64
CA GLU A 11 39.13 -33.06 -48.66
C GLU A 11 39.72 -33.00 -47.24
N ILE A 12 39.37 -31.98 -46.45
CA ILE A 12 39.85 -31.81 -45.07
C ILE A 12 39.49 -33.03 -44.21
N LEU A 13 38.28 -33.57 -44.34
CA LEU A 13 37.88 -34.78 -43.62
C LEU A 13 38.45 -36.08 -44.21
N GLU A 14 39.13 -36.04 -45.36
CA GLU A 14 39.65 -37.22 -46.07
C GLU A 14 38.50 -38.19 -46.46
N LEU A 15 37.43 -37.64 -47.03
CA LEU A 15 36.22 -38.36 -47.42
C LEU A 15 35.98 -38.29 -48.94
N ASN A 16 35.32 -39.33 -49.47
CA ASN A 16 34.89 -39.38 -50.86
C ASN A 16 33.64 -38.47 -51.08
N PRO A 17 33.44 -37.88 -52.27
CA PRO A 17 32.20 -37.22 -52.70
C PRO A 17 30.88 -37.91 -52.30
N ASP A 18 30.86 -39.25 -52.26
CA ASP A 18 29.67 -40.05 -51.94
C ASP A 18 29.51 -40.37 -50.43
N ALA A 19 30.32 -39.76 -49.55
CA ALA A 19 30.29 -40.02 -48.12
C ALA A 19 28.94 -39.64 -47.47
N THR A 20 28.43 -40.51 -46.61
CA THR A 20 27.20 -40.26 -45.84
C THR A 20 27.46 -39.39 -44.61
N LYS A 21 26.39 -38.84 -44.00
CA LYS A 21 26.51 -38.08 -42.73
C LYS A 21 27.10 -38.90 -41.58
N ASP A 22 26.87 -40.22 -41.59
CA ASP A 22 27.45 -41.14 -40.61
C ASP A 22 28.96 -41.29 -40.83
N ASP A 23 29.41 -41.33 -42.09
CA ASP A 23 30.83 -41.37 -42.44
C ASP A 23 31.54 -40.07 -42.03
N VAL A 24 30.89 -38.92 -42.26
CA VAL A 24 31.34 -37.60 -41.80
C VAL A 24 31.53 -37.58 -40.28
N SER A 25 30.54 -38.05 -39.52
CA SER A 25 30.60 -38.08 -38.05
C SER A 25 31.65 -39.05 -37.52
N ARG A 26 31.77 -40.24 -38.11
CA ARG A 26 32.79 -41.22 -37.74
C ARG A 26 34.19 -40.69 -38.02
N ARG A 27 34.37 -40.03 -39.16
CA ARG A 27 35.67 -39.51 -39.58
C ARG A 27 36.12 -38.32 -38.75
N TYR A 28 35.20 -37.43 -38.42
CA TYR A 28 35.44 -36.35 -37.47
C TYR A 28 35.96 -36.89 -36.12
N GLY A 29 35.32 -37.91 -35.56
CA GLY A 29 35.77 -38.54 -34.31
C GLY A 29 37.19 -39.14 -34.37
N ILE A 30 37.61 -39.65 -35.53
CA ILE A 30 38.98 -40.15 -35.75
C ILE A 30 39.98 -38.99 -35.80
N LEU A 31 39.68 -37.94 -36.58
CA LEU A 31 40.55 -36.79 -36.74
C LEU A 31 40.71 -36.03 -35.41
N THR A 32 39.65 -35.81 -34.64
CA THR A 32 39.74 -35.15 -33.33
C THR A 32 40.65 -35.90 -32.35
N ARG A 33 40.74 -37.23 -32.44
CA ARG A 33 41.71 -38.02 -31.66
C ARG A 33 43.14 -37.85 -32.17
N LYS A 34 43.35 -37.75 -33.48
CA LYS A 34 44.65 -37.54 -34.13
C LYS A 34 45.25 -36.16 -33.77
N PHE A 35 44.42 -35.12 -33.79
CA PHE A 35 44.81 -33.75 -33.43
C PHE A 35 44.98 -33.53 -31.92
N ARG A 36 44.67 -34.52 -31.06
CA ARG A 36 44.90 -34.39 -29.61
C ARG A 36 46.37 -34.20 -29.24
N ASN A 37 47.28 -34.75 -30.06
CA ASN A 37 48.73 -34.72 -29.83
C ASN A 37 49.49 -33.98 -30.94
N THR A 38 48.78 -33.38 -31.91
CA THR A 38 49.39 -32.75 -33.09
C THR A 38 48.64 -31.47 -33.42
N GLU A 39 49.32 -30.33 -33.54
CA GLU A 39 48.68 -29.04 -33.86
C GLU A 39 48.28 -28.91 -35.34
N ARG A 40 49.04 -29.53 -36.25
CA ARG A 40 48.78 -29.52 -37.70
C ARG A 40 49.02 -30.89 -38.32
N ASP A 41 48.18 -31.28 -39.28
CA ASP A 41 48.43 -32.49 -40.06
C ASP A 41 49.50 -32.28 -41.14
N GLU A 42 49.86 -33.37 -41.84
CA GLU A 42 50.83 -33.36 -42.94
C GLU A 42 50.42 -32.44 -44.11
N ARG A 43 49.15 -32.04 -44.19
CA ARG A 43 48.59 -31.14 -45.19
C ARG A 43 48.47 -29.69 -44.68
N GLY A 44 48.84 -29.46 -43.42
CA GLY A 44 48.85 -28.15 -42.78
C GLY A 44 47.52 -27.72 -42.15
N TYR A 45 46.49 -28.58 -42.13
CA TYR A 45 45.19 -28.28 -41.53
C TYR A 45 45.23 -28.43 -40.01
N THR A 46 44.45 -27.63 -39.29
CA THR A 46 44.29 -27.70 -37.83
C THR A 46 42.98 -28.38 -37.42
N ILE A 47 42.80 -28.60 -36.11
CA ILE A 47 41.53 -29.12 -35.58
C ILE A 47 40.35 -28.17 -35.86
N GLU A 48 40.60 -26.85 -35.88
CA GLU A 48 39.58 -25.85 -36.22
C GLU A 48 39.09 -26.04 -37.67
N ASP A 49 40.00 -26.25 -38.62
CA ASP A 49 39.65 -26.52 -40.03
C ASP A 49 38.79 -27.80 -40.15
N VAL A 50 39.14 -28.83 -39.38
CA VAL A 50 38.41 -30.11 -39.32
C VAL A 50 37.01 -29.93 -38.73
N THR A 51 36.87 -29.12 -37.67
CA THR A 51 35.57 -28.80 -37.06
C THR A 51 34.70 -27.95 -37.99
N GLU A 52 35.28 -26.99 -38.70
CA GLU A 52 34.56 -26.17 -39.68
C GLU A 52 34.05 -27.02 -40.85
N ALA A 53 34.90 -27.90 -41.39
CA ALA A 53 34.52 -28.85 -42.43
C ALA A 53 33.41 -29.82 -41.99
N TYR A 54 33.49 -30.34 -40.76
CA TYR A 54 32.44 -31.16 -40.17
C TYR A 54 31.12 -30.41 -40.05
N ASN A 55 31.13 -29.20 -39.49
CA ASN A 55 29.93 -28.40 -39.30
C ASN A 55 29.27 -28.06 -40.64
N LEU A 56 30.06 -27.75 -41.68
CA LEU A 56 29.58 -27.48 -43.03
C LEU A 56 28.88 -28.72 -43.63
N LEU A 57 29.54 -29.88 -43.58
CA LEU A 57 29.02 -31.13 -44.15
C LEU A 57 27.80 -31.68 -43.40
N MET A 58 27.68 -31.38 -42.10
CA MET A 58 26.52 -31.73 -41.29
C MET A 58 25.35 -30.75 -41.44
N GLY A 59 25.56 -29.59 -42.08
CA GLY A 59 24.58 -28.52 -42.20
C GLY A 59 24.34 -27.77 -40.89
N ILE A 60 25.32 -27.78 -39.98
CA ILE A 60 25.28 -27.12 -38.66
C ILE A 60 25.69 -25.64 -38.78
N THR A 61 26.35 -25.24 -39.87
CA THR A 61 26.71 -23.84 -40.15
C THR A 61 25.50 -23.02 -40.62
N TYR A 62 24.52 -22.78 -39.76
CA TYR A 62 23.51 -21.75 -39.99
C TYR A 62 24.05 -20.41 -39.46
N VAL A 63 24.71 -19.65 -40.33
CA VAL A 63 25.07 -18.26 -40.07
C VAL A 63 24.02 -17.40 -40.75
N ASP A 64 23.10 -16.83 -39.97
CA ASP A 64 22.13 -15.87 -40.48
C ASP A 64 22.87 -14.56 -40.79
N LYS A 65 23.27 -14.41 -42.06
CA LYS A 65 23.98 -13.22 -42.54
C LYS A 65 23.19 -11.93 -42.26
N ALA A 66 21.86 -11.99 -42.26
CA ALA A 66 21.02 -10.82 -41.98
C ALA A 66 21.16 -10.37 -40.52
N GLU A 67 21.27 -11.33 -39.59
CA GLU A 67 21.46 -11.02 -38.16
C GLU A 67 22.87 -10.51 -37.87
N GLU A 68 23.92 -11.01 -38.55
CA GLU A 68 25.27 -10.45 -38.44
C GLU A 68 25.35 -8.99 -38.95
N GLU A 69 24.70 -8.70 -40.09
CA GLU A 69 24.62 -7.34 -40.63
C GLU A 69 23.87 -6.40 -39.70
N ARG A 70 22.78 -6.87 -39.09
CA ARG A 70 22.02 -6.11 -38.08
C ARG A 70 22.85 -5.81 -36.83
N GLN A 71 23.58 -6.79 -36.31
CA GLN A 71 24.45 -6.60 -35.14
C GLN A 71 25.59 -5.61 -35.42
N LYS A 72 26.16 -5.64 -36.63
CA LYS A 72 27.14 -4.63 -37.08
C LYS A 72 26.50 -3.24 -37.15
N ALA A 73 25.33 -3.11 -37.77
CA ALA A 73 24.62 -1.83 -37.85
C ALA A 73 24.28 -1.26 -36.46
N LEU A 74 23.89 -2.11 -35.51
CA LEU A 74 23.65 -1.72 -34.11
C LEU A 74 24.90 -1.22 -33.39
N ARG A 75 26.07 -1.80 -33.71
CA ARG A 75 27.37 -1.38 -33.15
C ARG A 75 27.90 -0.09 -33.79
N GLU A 76 27.66 0.10 -35.08
CA GLU A 76 28.02 1.33 -35.80
C GLU A 76 27.13 2.51 -35.40
N ASN A 77 25.83 2.27 -35.19
CA ASN A 77 24.89 3.29 -34.74
C ASN A 77 24.19 2.86 -33.43
N PRO A 78 24.89 2.93 -32.28
CA PRO A 78 24.34 2.47 -31.02
C PRO A 78 23.18 3.36 -30.53
N PRO A 79 22.13 2.76 -29.93
CA PRO A 79 21.05 3.49 -29.30
C PRO A 79 21.58 4.37 -28.14
N PHE A 80 20.82 5.41 -27.80
CA PHE A 80 21.22 6.43 -26.81
C PHE A 80 21.65 5.82 -25.46
N LEU A 81 20.89 4.84 -24.96
CA LEU A 81 21.19 4.14 -23.70
C LEU A 81 22.53 3.37 -23.75
N ALA A 82 22.86 2.72 -24.88
CA ALA A 82 24.12 2.01 -25.03
C ALA A 82 25.32 2.98 -25.00
N ARG A 83 25.17 4.17 -25.59
CA ARG A 83 26.19 5.24 -25.57
C ARG A 83 26.45 5.78 -24.18
N ILE A 84 25.39 6.03 -23.41
CA ILE A 84 25.50 6.56 -22.04
C ILE A 84 26.13 5.52 -21.11
N LEU A 85 25.66 4.28 -21.18
CA LEU A 85 26.08 3.21 -20.28
C LEU A 85 27.43 2.59 -20.68
N LYS A 86 27.96 2.91 -21.87
CA LYS A 86 29.18 2.33 -22.45
C LYS A 86 29.13 0.79 -22.51
N VAL A 87 27.96 0.24 -22.84
CA VAL A 87 27.70 -1.21 -22.95
C VAL A 87 27.50 -1.59 -24.42
N ASP A 88 27.91 -2.81 -24.81
CA ASP A 88 27.67 -3.35 -26.15
C ASP A 88 26.16 -3.32 -26.49
N PRO A 89 25.75 -2.67 -27.59
CA PRO A 89 24.34 -2.50 -27.92
C PRO A 89 23.59 -3.82 -28.13
N VAL A 90 24.28 -4.86 -28.63
CA VAL A 90 23.70 -6.19 -28.81
C VAL A 90 23.41 -6.84 -27.45
N LYS A 91 24.31 -6.66 -26.48
CA LYS A 91 24.11 -7.17 -25.11
C LYS A 91 22.98 -6.44 -24.40
N LEU A 92 22.87 -5.13 -24.61
CA LEU A 92 21.80 -4.31 -24.03
C LEU A 92 20.42 -4.70 -24.57
N GLU A 93 20.31 -4.91 -25.89
CA GLU A 93 19.06 -5.37 -26.51
C GLU A 93 18.64 -6.74 -25.96
N ASN A 94 19.58 -7.68 -25.87
CA ASN A 94 19.33 -8.99 -25.27
C ASN A 94 18.86 -8.88 -23.81
N PHE A 95 19.48 -8.01 -23.02
CA PHE A 95 19.04 -7.75 -21.65
C PHE A 95 17.59 -7.27 -21.60
N PHE A 96 17.21 -6.26 -22.39
CA PHE A 96 15.82 -5.82 -22.45
C PHE A 96 14.87 -6.90 -22.98
N HIS A 97 15.31 -7.71 -23.96
CA HIS A 97 14.47 -8.77 -24.52
C HIS A 97 14.02 -9.78 -23.46
N TYR A 98 14.96 -10.24 -22.62
CA TYR A 98 14.68 -11.22 -21.57
C TYR A 98 14.11 -10.60 -20.29
N TYR A 99 14.55 -9.38 -19.92
CA TYR A 99 14.18 -8.77 -18.64
C TYR A 99 13.06 -7.71 -18.73
N LYS A 100 12.48 -7.45 -19.91
CA LYS A 100 11.39 -6.44 -20.08
C LYS A 100 10.25 -6.59 -19.07
N ILE A 101 9.81 -7.82 -18.79
CA ILE A 101 8.71 -8.07 -17.85
C ILE A 101 9.15 -7.76 -16.41
N HIS A 102 10.32 -8.25 -16.00
CA HIS A 102 10.87 -7.98 -14.66
C HIS A 102 11.12 -6.48 -14.43
N MET A 103 11.58 -5.75 -15.45
CA MET A 103 11.74 -4.31 -15.39
C MET A 103 10.40 -3.58 -15.21
N ILE A 104 9.36 -3.96 -15.96
CA ILE A 104 8.02 -3.37 -15.80
C ILE A 104 7.51 -3.61 -14.38
N ILE A 105 7.61 -4.83 -13.87
CA ILE A 105 7.21 -5.17 -12.50
C ILE A 105 8.01 -4.35 -11.48
N GLY A 106 9.33 -4.23 -11.66
CA GLY A 106 10.20 -3.43 -10.79
C GLY A 106 9.77 -1.96 -10.75
N VAL A 107 9.46 -1.37 -11.90
CA VAL A 107 8.96 0.01 -11.97
C VAL A 107 7.61 0.15 -11.26
N VAL A 108 6.68 -0.78 -11.48
CA VAL A 108 5.37 -0.77 -10.81
C VAL A 108 5.54 -0.87 -9.29
N LEU A 109 6.42 -1.74 -8.79
CA LEU A 109 6.71 -1.86 -7.37
C LEU A 109 7.33 -0.58 -6.79
N ILE A 110 8.25 0.06 -7.50
CA ILE A 110 8.84 1.34 -7.07
C ILE A 110 7.78 2.43 -7.01
N VAL A 111 6.91 2.53 -8.02
CA VAL A 111 5.82 3.51 -8.05
C VAL A 111 4.84 3.25 -6.90
N PHE A 112 4.45 1.99 -6.67
CA PHE A 112 3.58 1.60 -5.55
C PHE A 112 4.21 1.93 -4.19
N LEU A 113 5.51 1.65 -4.02
CA LEU A 113 6.24 1.98 -2.80
C LEU A 113 6.31 3.49 -2.59
N PHE A 114 6.59 4.25 -3.65
CA PHE A 114 6.61 5.72 -3.60
C PHE A 114 5.26 6.28 -3.17
N PHE A 115 4.15 5.81 -3.74
CA PHE A 115 2.82 6.26 -3.34
C PHE A 115 2.46 5.84 -1.91
N THR A 116 2.82 4.63 -1.49
CA THR A 116 2.62 4.15 -0.12
C THR A 116 3.38 5.02 0.89
N VAL A 117 4.68 5.24 0.67
CA VAL A 117 5.51 6.09 1.54
C VAL A 117 4.99 7.52 1.56
N ARG A 118 4.67 8.08 0.39
CA ARG A 118 4.08 9.42 0.30
C ARG A 118 2.80 9.50 1.12
N SER A 119 1.88 8.54 0.96
CA SER A 119 0.61 8.50 1.68
C SER A 119 0.82 8.47 3.20
N CYS A 120 1.75 7.65 3.69
CA CYS A 120 2.08 7.59 5.12
C CYS A 120 2.70 8.89 5.64
N VAL A 121 3.61 9.52 4.87
CA VAL A 121 4.31 10.75 5.30
C VAL A 121 3.41 11.99 5.20
N THR A 122 2.49 12.03 4.24
CA THR A 122 1.55 13.15 4.08
C THR A 122 0.26 12.98 4.87
N LYS A 123 0.12 11.89 5.64
CA LYS A 123 -1.04 11.72 6.52
C LYS A 123 -0.99 12.79 7.59
N VAL A 124 -1.97 13.68 7.59
CA VAL A 124 -2.17 14.63 8.68
C VAL A 124 -2.85 13.87 9.81
N GLU A 125 -2.16 13.69 10.92
CA GLU A 125 -2.76 13.12 12.13
C GLU A 125 -3.66 14.20 12.76
N PRO A 126 -4.94 13.87 13.06
CA PRO A 126 -5.82 14.85 13.66
C PRO A 126 -5.29 15.32 15.01
N ASP A 127 -5.34 16.62 15.29
CA ASP A 127 -4.92 17.19 16.59
C ASP A 127 -6.08 17.35 17.58
N PHE A 128 -7.32 17.12 17.12
CA PHE A 128 -8.52 16.98 17.94
C PHE A 128 -9.58 16.16 17.21
N THR A 129 -10.27 15.25 17.88
CA THR A 129 -11.24 14.37 17.22
C THR A 129 -12.59 14.39 17.91
N ILE A 130 -13.63 14.69 17.13
CA ILE A 130 -15.03 14.54 17.53
C ILE A 130 -15.65 13.37 16.76
N VAL A 131 -16.29 12.45 17.48
CA VAL A 131 -17.10 11.41 16.86
C VAL A 131 -18.57 11.67 17.11
N CYS A 132 -19.37 11.74 16.06
CA CYS A 132 -20.82 11.76 16.13
C CYS A 132 -21.32 10.32 16.01
N PHE A 133 -21.84 9.74 17.09
CA PHE A 133 -22.18 8.31 17.16
C PHE A 133 -23.67 8.07 17.46
N GLY A 134 -24.28 7.07 16.82
CA GLY A 134 -25.69 6.73 17.01
C GLY A 134 -26.60 7.38 15.96
N ASN A 135 -27.75 7.89 16.37
CA ASN A 135 -28.71 8.58 15.49
C ASN A 135 -28.36 10.06 15.33
N VAL A 136 -27.12 10.33 14.92
CA VAL A 136 -26.57 11.66 14.67
C VAL A 136 -26.06 11.71 13.23
N PHE A 137 -26.46 12.74 12.48
CA PHE A 137 -26.12 12.89 11.07
C PHE A 137 -25.85 14.34 10.70
N SER A 138 -24.85 14.58 9.85
CA SER A 138 -24.66 15.82 9.10
C SER A 138 -24.02 15.45 7.76
N SER A 139 -24.24 16.27 6.73
CA SER A 139 -23.54 16.17 5.45
C SER A 139 -22.30 17.07 5.37
N GLU A 140 -21.99 17.82 6.43
CA GLU A 140 -21.08 18.96 6.40
C GLU A 140 -19.94 18.83 7.43
N GLU A 141 -19.18 17.71 7.35
CA GLU A 141 -18.02 17.46 8.23
C GLU A 141 -17.02 18.62 8.22
N GLY A 142 -16.70 19.15 7.03
CA GLY A 142 -15.75 20.25 6.89
C GLY A 142 -16.20 21.56 7.55
N LEU A 143 -17.51 21.80 7.62
CA LEU A 143 -18.05 23.00 8.27
C LEU A 143 -17.90 22.90 9.80
N ILE A 144 -18.09 21.70 10.36
CA ILE A 144 -17.83 21.42 11.79
C ILE A 144 -16.34 21.56 12.10
N GLU A 145 -15.47 20.99 11.25
CA GLU A 145 -14.03 21.12 11.41
C GLU A 145 -13.56 22.58 11.37
N GLU A 146 -14.16 23.42 10.53
CA GLU A 146 -13.88 24.86 10.50
C GLU A 146 -14.39 25.59 11.74
N ASP A 147 -15.59 25.27 12.24
CA ASP A 147 -16.14 25.85 13.47
C ASP A 147 -15.27 25.49 14.70
N ILE A 148 -14.80 24.23 14.79
CA ILE A 148 -13.87 23.80 15.84
C ILE A 148 -12.58 24.64 15.82
N LYS A 149 -11.98 24.87 14.63
CA LYS A 149 -10.77 25.71 14.50
C LYS A 149 -11.00 27.15 14.94
N GLN A 150 -12.21 27.68 14.73
CA GLN A 150 -12.54 29.04 15.13
C GLN A 150 -12.78 29.16 16.64
N ARG A 151 -13.32 28.11 17.26
CA ARG A 151 -13.63 28.06 18.69
C ARG A 151 -12.42 27.81 19.58
N ILE A 152 -11.49 26.96 19.14
CA ILE A 152 -10.37 26.51 19.95
C ILE A 152 -9.04 26.93 19.32
N PRO A 153 -8.38 27.95 19.88
CA PRO A 153 -7.06 28.37 19.43
C PRO A 153 -6.04 27.23 19.51
N GLY A 154 -5.28 27.02 18.44
CA GLY A 154 -4.21 26.03 18.39
C GLY A 154 -4.57 24.71 17.72
N ILE A 155 -5.87 24.44 17.49
CA ILE A 155 -6.32 23.36 16.61
C ILE A 155 -6.06 23.75 15.15
N THR A 156 -5.39 22.87 14.42
CA THR A 156 -5.02 23.05 13.01
C THR A 156 -5.66 22.01 12.09
N ALA A 157 -5.86 20.79 12.61
CA ALA A 157 -6.36 19.64 11.87
C ALA A 157 -7.35 18.82 12.73
N PRO A 158 -8.53 19.37 13.07
CA PRO A 158 -9.55 18.58 13.72
C PRO A 158 -10.09 17.53 12.74
N SER A 159 -10.58 16.42 13.28
CA SER A 159 -11.29 15.40 12.51
C SER A 159 -12.67 15.18 13.11
N VAL A 160 -13.70 15.27 12.26
CA VAL A 160 -15.08 14.96 12.64
C VAL A 160 -15.51 13.71 11.89
N GLN A 161 -16.05 12.72 12.61
CA GLN A 161 -16.52 11.48 11.98
C GLN A 161 -17.96 11.18 12.38
N PHE A 162 -18.83 10.99 11.38
CA PHE A 162 -20.18 10.49 11.60
C PHE A 162 -20.21 8.96 11.52
N LEU A 163 -20.44 8.34 12.66
CA LEU A 163 -20.64 6.90 12.83
C LEU A 163 -22.13 6.63 13.05
N THR A 164 -22.91 6.95 12.03
CA THR A 164 -24.37 6.89 12.09
C THR A 164 -24.88 5.45 11.99
N SER A 165 -25.72 5.05 12.95
CA SER A 165 -26.35 3.72 13.00
C SER A 165 -27.76 3.71 12.38
N MET A 166 -27.91 4.31 11.19
CA MET A 166 -29.22 4.43 10.50
C MET A 166 -29.54 3.26 9.56
N ALA A 167 -28.65 2.30 9.41
CA ALA A 167 -28.94 1.11 8.59
C ALA A 167 -29.75 0.11 9.41
N GLU A 168 -30.85 -0.40 8.84
CA GLU A 168 -31.57 -1.56 9.37
C GLU A 168 -30.73 -2.86 9.30
N ASP A 169 -29.53 -2.80 8.71
CA ASP A 169 -28.60 -3.92 8.61
C ASP A 169 -27.84 -4.12 9.95
N PRO A 170 -28.06 -5.24 10.65
CA PRO A 170 -27.35 -5.55 11.89
C PRO A 170 -25.83 -5.70 11.70
N GLN A 171 -25.37 -6.16 10.53
CA GLN A 171 -23.95 -6.34 10.25
C GLN A 171 -23.24 -5.00 10.09
N TYR A 172 -23.91 -4.04 9.44
CA TYR A 172 -23.41 -2.67 9.36
C TYR A 172 -23.35 -2.00 10.74
N THR A 173 -24.43 -2.10 11.51
CA THR A 173 -24.50 -1.55 12.88
C THR A 173 -23.37 -2.09 13.75
N TYR A 174 -23.13 -3.40 13.71
CA TYR A 174 -22.02 -4.03 14.44
C TYR A 174 -20.65 -3.51 13.99
N THR A 175 -20.44 -3.33 12.69
CA THR A 175 -19.19 -2.80 12.14
C THR A 175 -18.93 -1.38 12.61
N ILE A 176 -19.96 -0.53 12.64
CA ILE A 176 -19.87 0.85 13.11
C ILE A 176 -19.58 0.89 14.62
N GLN A 177 -20.23 0.04 15.42
CA GLN A 177 -19.92 -0.10 16.85
C GLN A 177 -18.47 -0.55 17.07
N MET A 178 -17.99 -1.54 16.33
CA MET A 178 -16.59 -1.99 16.41
C MET A 178 -15.60 -0.87 16.06
N LYS A 179 -15.89 -0.09 15.02
CA LYS A 179 -15.05 1.05 14.65
C LYS A 179 -15.00 2.07 15.79
N PHE A 180 -16.14 2.41 16.38
CA PHE A 180 -16.21 3.35 17.49
C PHE A 180 -15.38 2.88 18.70
N VAL A 181 -15.59 1.63 19.14
CA VAL A 181 -14.83 1.05 20.27
C VAL A 181 -13.33 0.99 19.96
N ALA A 182 -12.94 0.65 18.73
CA ALA A 182 -11.54 0.63 18.33
C ALA A 182 -10.88 2.02 18.39
N MET A 183 -11.56 3.07 17.94
CA MET A 183 -11.06 4.45 18.02
C MET A 183 -10.90 4.91 19.47
N ILE A 184 -11.87 4.60 20.34
CA ILE A 184 -11.78 4.87 21.79
C ILE A 184 -10.60 4.12 22.39
N ALA A 185 -10.43 2.83 22.10
CA ALA A 185 -9.32 2.02 22.61
C ALA A 185 -7.95 2.52 22.13
N ALA A 186 -7.86 3.05 20.91
CA ALA A 186 -6.69 3.71 20.36
C ALA A 186 -6.45 5.11 20.92
N LYS A 187 -7.35 5.61 21.79
CA LYS A 187 -7.35 6.97 22.36
C LYS A 187 -7.35 8.08 21.31
N GLU A 188 -7.98 7.82 20.17
CA GLU A 188 -8.06 8.76 19.06
C GLU A 188 -9.20 9.77 19.22
N VAL A 189 -10.12 9.55 20.15
CA VAL A 189 -11.37 10.32 20.30
C VAL A 189 -11.32 11.17 21.55
N ASP A 190 -11.67 12.45 21.40
CA ASP A 190 -11.66 13.43 22.49
C ASP A 190 -13.08 13.71 22.98
N ILE A 191 -13.98 14.00 22.04
CA ILE A 191 -15.40 14.29 22.29
C ILE A 191 -16.27 13.31 21.52
N VAL A 192 -17.39 12.93 22.12
CA VAL A 192 -18.45 12.21 21.42
C VAL A 192 -19.75 13.01 21.52
N ILE A 193 -20.44 13.12 20.39
CA ILE A 193 -21.80 13.65 20.31
C ILE A 193 -22.72 12.51 19.91
N MET A 194 -23.79 12.30 20.67
CA MET A 194 -24.65 11.13 20.49
C MET A 194 -26.09 11.41 20.88
N ASP A 195 -27.02 10.66 20.30
CA ASP A 195 -28.40 10.70 20.77
C ASP A 195 -28.50 10.21 22.22
N ARG A 196 -29.49 10.73 22.95
CA ARG A 196 -29.66 10.48 24.39
C ARG A 196 -29.66 9.00 24.76
N LYS A 197 -30.32 8.16 23.97
CA LYS A 197 -30.42 6.72 24.25
C LYS A 197 -29.07 6.03 24.12
N THR A 198 -28.34 6.35 23.05
CA THR A 198 -26.99 5.83 22.83
C THR A 198 -26.03 6.32 23.92
N PHE A 199 -26.17 7.57 24.35
CA PHE A 199 -25.41 8.14 25.47
C PHE A 199 -25.56 7.36 26.76
N GLU A 200 -26.79 7.11 27.20
CA GLU A 200 -27.03 6.39 28.45
C GLU A 200 -26.42 4.99 28.44
N MET A 201 -26.45 4.32 27.29
CA MET A 201 -25.89 2.97 27.13
C MET A 201 -24.36 2.94 27.30
N TYR A 202 -23.63 3.92 26.75
CA TYR A 202 -22.17 3.97 26.87
C TYR A 202 -21.69 4.64 28.15
N MET A 203 -22.46 5.59 28.69
CA MET A 203 -22.21 6.17 30.01
C MET A 203 -22.27 5.08 31.08
N ALA A 204 -23.29 4.21 31.03
CA ALA A 204 -23.41 3.09 31.95
C ALA A 204 -22.20 2.12 31.89
N GLN A 205 -21.45 2.10 30.79
CA GLN A 205 -20.24 1.29 30.61
C GLN A 205 -18.95 2.01 31.04
N GLY A 206 -19.04 3.22 31.60
CA GLY A 206 -17.89 3.98 32.09
C GLY A 206 -17.04 4.63 31.00
N MET A 207 -17.61 4.88 29.82
CA MET A 207 -16.87 5.44 28.68
C MET A 207 -16.51 6.92 28.85
N PHE A 208 -17.31 7.68 29.59
CA PHE A 208 -17.18 9.14 29.68
C PHE A 208 -16.53 9.60 30.98
N LEU A 209 -15.99 10.81 30.92
CA LEU A 209 -15.43 11.50 32.08
C LEU A 209 -16.56 12.06 32.96
N PRO A 210 -16.58 11.80 34.27
CA PRO A 210 -17.42 12.54 35.21
C PRO A 210 -17.05 14.03 35.22
N LEU A 211 -18.03 14.90 35.13
CA LEU A 211 -17.88 16.36 35.01
C LEU A 211 -18.15 17.11 36.32
N ASP A 212 -18.49 16.41 37.41
CA ASP A 212 -18.89 16.98 38.71
C ASP A 212 -17.89 17.99 39.28
N ASP A 213 -16.59 17.77 39.06
CA ASP A 213 -15.53 18.68 39.53
C ASP A 213 -15.24 19.82 38.53
N LEU A 214 -15.84 19.75 37.34
CA LEU A 214 -15.53 20.59 36.18
C LEU A 214 -16.70 21.53 35.81
N ILE A 215 -17.92 21.24 36.30
CA ILE A 215 -19.13 22.05 36.07
C ILE A 215 -18.97 23.52 36.42
N GLY A 216 -18.17 23.86 37.44
CA GLY A 216 -17.96 25.25 37.84
C GLY A 216 -17.26 26.12 36.77
N GLY A 217 -16.72 25.48 35.73
CA GLY A 217 -16.13 26.15 34.58
C GLY A 217 -17.01 26.18 33.34
N PHE A 218 -18.27 25.72 33.42
CA PHE A 218 -19.25 25.76 32.32
C PHE A 218 -20.46 26.62 32.70
N GLU A 219 -20.99 27.38 31.75
CA GLU A 219 -22.14 28.29 31.94
C GLU A 219 -23.45 27.73 31.34
N PHE A 220 -23.65 26.41 31.33
CA PHE A 220 -24.91 25.81 30.87
C PHE A 220 -26.04 25.93 31.90
N PRO A 221 -27.31 25.98 31.43
CA PRO A 221 -28.48 25.80 32.29
C PRO A 221 -28.44 24.46 33.04
N GLU A 222 -28.98 24.41 34.26
CA GLU A 222 -28.96 23.19 35.09
C GLU A 222 -29.63 22.00 34.37
N GLU A 223 -30.67 22.26 33.58
CA GLU A 223 -31.40 21.26 32.80
C GLU A 223 -30.59 20.64 31.65
N SER A 224 -29.50 21.29 31.22
CA SER A 224 -28.63 20.76 30.17
C SER A 224 -27.68 19.68 30.70
N TYR A 225 -27.40 19.62 32.00
CA TYR A 225 -26.51 18.61 32.54
C TYR A 225 -27.16 17.23 32.55
N VAL A 226 -26.48 16.27 31.94
CA VAL A 226 -26.95 14.90 31.83
C VAL A 226 -26.23 14.02 32.84
N SER A 227 -26.98 13.60 33.87
CA SER A 227 -26.49 12.70 34.91
C SER A 227 -26.85 11.23 34.65
N GLY A 228 -26.04 10.34 35.21
CA GLY A 228 -26.25 8.89 35.16
C GLY A 228 -25.39 8.14 36.16
N SER A 229 -25.48 6.81 36.17
CA SER A 229 -24.66 5.93 37.02
C SER A 229 -24.03 4.84 36.16
N GLU A 230 -22.76 4.54 36.45
CA GLU A 230 -21.99 3.49 35.78
C GLU A 230 -22.32 2.13 36.39
N ILE A 231 -22.20 1.07 35.62
CA ILE A 231 -22.24 -0.31 36.10
C ILE A 231 -20.84 -0.65 36.57
N ILE A 232 -20.69 -0.91 37.87
CA ILE A 232 -19.40 -1.14 38.53
C ILE A 232 -19.18 -2.60 38.95
N ASP A 233 -20.25 -3.37 39.05
CA ASP A 233 -20.21 -4.80 39.41
C ASP A 233 -21.49 -5.49 38.94
N GLU A 234 -21.54 -6.81 39.05
CA GLU A 234 -22.73 -7.63 38.84
C GLU A 234 -22.98 -8.49 40.08
N THR A 235 -24.24 -8.57 40.54
CA THR A 235 -24.59 -9.44 41.66
C THR A 235 -24.48 -10.92 41.25
N GLU A 236 -24.52 -11.84 42.21
CA GLU A 236 -24.56 -13.29 41.94
C GLU A 236 -25.77 -13.70 41.06
N ASP A 237 -26.85 -12.92 41.08
CA ASP A 237 -28.06 -13.12 40.27
C ASP A 237 -27.97 -12.46 38.88
N GLY A 238 -26.85 -11.81 38.55
CA GLY A 238 -26.61 -11.13 37.27
C GLY A 238 -27.23 -9.73 37.16
N GLU A 239 -27.61 -9.11 38.28
CA GLU A 239 -28.17 -7.75 38.28
C GLU A 239 -27.04 -6.71 38.36
N PRO A 240 -27.10 -5.63 37.56
CA PRO A 240 -26.05 -4.62 37.53
C PRO A 240 -26.02 -3.80 38.81
N VAL A 241 -24.86 -3.76 39.47
CA VAL A 241 -24.58 -2.85 40.59
C VAL A 241 -24.13 -1.51 40.02
N LYS A 242 -24.85 -0.45 40.37
CA LYS A 242 -24.60 0.89 39.85
C LYS A 242 -23.80 1.76 40.82
N SER A 243 -22.95 2.63 40.29
CA SER A 243 -22.25 3.67 41.03
C SER A 243 -23.20 4.76 41.53
N THR A 244 -22.66 5.66 42.36
CA THR A 244 -23.27 6.98 42.59
C THR A 244 -23.49 7.70 41.27
N SER A 245 -24.55 8.52 41.24
CA SER A 245 -24.87 9.29 40.04
C SER A 245 -23.93 10.49 39.92
N HIS A 246 -23.43 10.70 38.72
CA HIS A 246 -22.51 11.78 38.33
C HIS A 246 -22.98 12.43 37.05
N ILE A 247 -22.49 13.64 36.76
CA ILE A 247 -22.76 14.34 35.51
C ILE A 247 -21.74 13.87 34.47
N TYR A 248 -22.18 13.43 33.29
CA TYR A 248 -21.29 12.84 32.28
C TYR A 248 -21.33 13.55 30.93
N GLY A 249 -22.34 14.36 30.69
CA GLY A 249 -22.53 15.02 29.41
C GLY A 249 -23.43 16.23 29.52
N ILE A 250 -23.53 16.94 28.40
CA ILE A 250 -24.28 18.18 28.27
C ILE A 250 -25.23 18.02 27.07
N ASP A 251 -26.52 18.19 27.31
CA ASP A 251 -27.53 18.27 26.27
C ASP A 251 -27.32 19.57 25.48
N ILE A 252 -27.04 19.41 24.20
CA ILE A 252 -26.74 20.50 23.27
C ILE A 252 -27.81 20.65 22.19
N SER A 253 -29.01 20.11 22.42
CA SER A 253 -30.13 20.15 21.45
C SER A 253 -30.44 21.55 20.94
N ASP A 254 -30.46 22.53 21.85
CA ASP A 254 -30.78 23.91 21.53
C ASP A 254 -29.55 24.78 21.20
N ASN A 255 -28.37 24.18 21.20
CA ASN A 255 -27.10 24.87 21.04
C ASN A 255 -26.90 25.43 19.63
N LYS A 256 -26.22 26.59 19.54
CA LYS A 256 -25.85 27.18 18.25
C LYS A 256 -24.94 26.27 17.45
N PHE A 257 -24.05 25.53 18.10
CA PHE A 257 -23.17 24.56 17.46
C PHE A 257 -23.96 23.52 16.65
N ILE A 258 -25.05 22.95 17.19
CA ILE A 258 -25.88 21.99 16.45
C ILE A 258 -26.56 22.65 15.24
N LYS A 259 -27.10 23.85 15.42
CA LYS A 259 -27.85 24.58 14.39
C LYS A 259 -26.96 25.08 13.25
N ASP A 260 -25.87 25.77 13.60
CA ASP A 260 -24.93 26.38 12.65
C ASP A 260 -24.19 25.29 11.86
N ASN A 261 -23.93 24.15 12.48
CA ASN A 261 -23.27 23.02 11.83
C ASN A 261 -24.19 22.00 11.15
N MET A 262 -25.49 22.30 11.05
CA MET A 262 -26.50 21.44 10.42
C MET A 262 -26.44 19.99 10.94
N ILE A 263 -26.23 19.82 12.24
CA ILE A 263 -26.21 18.51 12.88
C ILE A 263 -27.67 18.12 13.20
N TYR A 264 -28.08 16.98 12.67
CA TYR A 264 -29.41 16.40 12.87
C TYR A 264 -29.30 15.23 13.86
N ALA A 265 -29.87 15.41 15.05
CA ALA A 265 -29.93 14.40 16.10
C ALA A 265 -31.16 14.62 16.96
N ASP A 266 -31.70 13.54 17.53
CA ASP A 266 -32.70 13.62 18.59
C ASP A 266 -31.98 13.69 19.94
N SER A 267 -32.17 14.82 20.63
CA SER A 267 -31.59 15.08 21.96
C SER A 267 -30.07 14.82 22.03
N PRO A 268 -29.24 15.51 21.21
CA PRO A 268 -27.80 15.29 21.19
C PRO A 268 -27.15 15.67 22.52
N VAL A 269 -26.36 14.74 23.05
CA VAL A 269 -25.54 14.94 24.26
C VAL A 269 -24.07 14.92 23.85
N ALA A 270 -23.34 15.97 24.23
CA ALA A 270 -21.89 16.04 24.12
C ALA A 270 -21.22 15.50 25.39
N ALA A 271 -20.18 14.69 25.22
CA ALA A 271 -19.47 14.05 26.32
C ALA A 271 -17.97 13.96 26.03
N ILE A 272 -17.16 14.07 27.08
CA ILE A 272 -15.71 13.87 26.99
C ILE A 272 -15.41 12.39 27.20
N VAL A 273 -14.60 11.81 26.30
CA VAL A 273 -14.14 10.42 26.48
C VAL A 273 -13.14 10.36 27.62
N ARG A 274 -13.34 9.42 28.56
CA ARG A 274 -12.51 9.29 29.77
C ARG A 274 -11.02 9.14 29.49
N ASN A 275 -10.65 8.48 28.38
CA ASN A 275 -9.26 8.17 28.04
C ASN A 275 -8.66 9.10 26.96
N SER A 276 -9.30 10.23 26.67
CA SER A 276 -8.73 11.24 25.76
C SER A 276 -7.33 11.66 26.23
N GLU A 277 -6.38 11.73 25.30
CA GLU A 277 -5.03 12.26 25.56
C GLU A 277 -4.96 13.79 25.46
N ARG A 278 -6.07 14.45 25.12
CA ARG A 278 -6.17 15.90 24.87
C ARG A 278 -7.23 16.54 25.75
N MET A 279 -7.23 16.16 27.03
CA MET A 279 -8.22 16.58 28.02
C MET A 279 -8.41 18.10 28.07
N ASP A 280 -7.32 18.87 28.02
CA ASP A 280 -7.39 20.34 28.05
C ASP A 280 -8.19 20.91 26.87
N LEU A 281 -7.95 20.39 25.65
CA LEU A 281 -8.68 20.79 24.44
C LEU A 281 -10.14 20.32 24.48
N ALA A 282 -10.40 19.12 25.02
CA ALA A 282 -11.74 18.60 25.18
C ALA A 282 -12.58 19.48 26.13
N LEU A 283 -11.97 19.93 27.24
CA LEU A 283 -12.60 20.85 28.17
C LEU A 283 -12.82 22.23 27.55
N GLU A 284 -11.85 22.74 26.79
CA GLU A 284 -12.00 24.00 26.06
C GLU A 284 -13.12 23.93 25.02
N PHE A 285 -13.24 22.81 24.30
CA PHE A 285 -14.38 22.57 23.41
C PHE A 285 -15.71 22.64 24.16
N MET A 286 -15.84 21.91 25.27
CA MET A 286 -17.07 21.89 26.06
C MET A 286 -17.44 23.29 26.56
N ARG A 287 -16.47 24.11 27.02
CA ARG A 287 -16.70 25.52 27.38
C ARG A 287 -17.11 26.39 26.20
N SER A 288 -16.59 26.10 25.01
CA SER A 288 -16.92 26.88 23.80
C SER A 288 -18.36 26.65 23.32
N LEU A 289 -19.05 25.65 23.88
CA LEU A 289 -20.45 25.37 23.61
C LEU A 289 -21.38 26.20 24.52
N ASP A 290 -20.89 26.88 25.54
CA ASP A 290 -21.70 27.75 26.40
C ASP A 290 -22.46 28.86 25.63
#